data_AF-A0A351HN31-F1
#
_entry.id   AF-A0A351HN31-F1
#
_cell.length_a   1.000
_cell.length_b   1.000
_cell.length_c   1.000
_cell.angle_alpha   90.00
_cell.angle_beta   90.00
_cell.angle_gamma   90.00
#
_symmetry.space_group_name_H-M   'P 1'
#
loop_
_entity.id
_entity.type
_entity.pdbx_description
1 polymer ?
#
loop_
_entity_poly.entity_id
_entity_poly.type
_entity_poly.pdbx_seq_one_letter_code
_entity_poly.pdbx_strand_id
1 'polypeptide(L)'
;MTITLNHFVKTDENSYVIATDNTSLKPGDEVTLISTGDNRFPSKLKGDAPKLIPPIPQNLKSEIFSKIKSPRGIGKETLFLRINNLEWLPMISFEYINHLIIQLTKTEFAHFDFSLPILNEDASKIWIELPRFIPEKDIDFYKEILAGFSKHGLNHFSISHLSQKELLPEGAVFGTNENVYCYNDAAANLIIGEKATWITSPFENDMENLFAGNCRNILIPMFYYPRLFYSRQPVKLENNNFSDDKNKYRVFIRNGMTVVVPQIPVSLLQYKTKLTQQGFHQFLLDLSFEEPSKNTLKKVVTKLKRSEAAQPSTTFNFKLGMR
;
A
#
# COMPACT_ATOMS: atom_id res chain seq x y z
N MET A 1 18.63 -33.18 -11.83
CA MET A 1 19.33 -34.43 -11.42
C MET A 1 20.80 -34.26 -11.74
N THR A 2 21.71 -34.59 -10.83
CA THR A 2 23.15 -34.46 -11.06
C THR A 2 23.73 -35.82 -11.43
N ILE A 3 24.46 -35.89 -12.54
CA ILE A 3 25.06 -37.14 -13.04
C ILE A 3 26.57 -36.93 -13.14
N THR A 4 27.34 -37.82 -12.52
CA THR A 4 28.81 -37.83 -12.65
C THR A 4 29.20 -38.67 -13.86
N LEU A 5 30.05 -38.13 -14.72
CA LEU A 5 30.52 -38.76 -15.93
C LEU A 5 32.02 -39.01 -15.81
N ASN A 6 32.46 -40.24 -16.04
CA ASN A 6 33.86 -40.62 -15.91
C ASN A 6 34.69 -40.28 -17.16
N HIS A 7 34.06 -40.31 -18.34
CA HIS A 7 34.72 -40.03 -19.62
C HIS A 7 33.78 -39.31 -20.60
N PHE A 8 34.32 -38.33 -21.30
CA PHE A 8 33.70 -37.71 -22.46
C PHE A 8 34.78 -37.39 -23.50
N VAL A 9 34.44 -37.48 -24.78
CA VAL A 9 35.36 -37.28 -25.90
C VAL A 9 34.85 -36.10 -26.73
N LYS A 10 35.72 -35.13 -27.01
CA LYS A 10 35.42 -34.05 -27.94
C LYS A 10 35.45 -34.62 -29.36
N THR A 11 34.36 -34.48 -30.10
CA THR A 11 34.28 -34.93 -31.50
C THR A 11 34.63 -33.82 -32.47
N ASP A 12 34.07 -32.63 -32.28
CA ASP A 12 34.34 -31.44 -33.10
C ASP A 12 34.45 -30.19 -32.23
N GLU A 13 34.66 -28.99 -32.81
CA GLU A 13 34.87 -27.75 -32.05
C GLU A 13 33.79 -27.46 -31.00
N ASN A 14 32.53 -27.81 -31.30
CA ASN A 14 31.35 -27.54 -30.48
C ASN A 14 30.57 -28.78 -30.04
N SER A 15 31.10 -29.99 -30.24
CA SER A 15 30.39 -31.24 -29.96
C SER A 15 31.20 -32.18 -29.06
N TYR A 16 30.51 -32.85 -28.13
CA TYR A 16 31.09 -33.84 -27.23
C TYR A 16 30.23 -35.10 -27.22
N VAL A 17 30.89 -36.26 -27.21
CA VAL A 17 30.27 -37.57 -27.02
C VAL A 17 30.54 -38.03 -25.60
N ILE A 18 29.47 -38.42 -24.92
CA ILE A 18 29.51 -38.86 -23.54
C ILE A 18 28.97 -40.29 -23.51
N ALA A 19 29.84 -41.24 -23.14
CA ALA A 19 29.40 -42.61 -22.86
C ALA A 19 28.86 -42.64 -21.42
N THR A 20 27.61 -43.03 -21.24
CA THR A 20 26.98 -43.11 -19.93
C THR A 20 26.05 -44.32 -19.86
N ASP A 21 26.13 -45.07 -18.76
CA ASP A 21 25.22 -46.17 -18.46
C ASP A 21 23.89 -45.68 -17.86
N ASN A 22 23.73 -44.35 -17.74
CA ASN A 22 22.55 -43.75 -17.16
C ASN A 22 21.38 -43.74 -18.16
N THR A 23 20.44 -44.65 -17.94
CA THR A 23 19.22 -44.82 -18.75
C THR A 23 18.16 -43.73 -18.56
N SER A 24 18.41 -42.76 -17.67
CA SER A 24 17.48 -41.67 -17.35
C SER A 24 17.52 -40.52 -18.35
N LEU A 25 18.61 -40.39 -19.12
CA LEU A 25 18.80 -39.34 -20.11
C LEU A 25 18.15 -39.71 -21.44
N LYS A 26 17.40 -38.78 -22.04
CA LYS A 26 16.76 -38.95 -23.35
C LYS A 26 17.29 -37.93 -24.35
N PRO A 27 17.28 -38.25 -25.67
CA PRO A 27 17.56 -37.26 -26.69
C PRO A 27 16.65 -36.03 -26.55
N GLY A 28 17.25 -34.84 -26.48
CA GLY A 28 16.54 -33.56 -26.30
C GLY A 28 16.59 -32.99 -24.87
N ASP A 29 17.10 -33.74 -23.90
CA ASP A 29 17.32 -33.21 -22.55
C ASP A 29 18.45 -32.15 -22.54
N GLU A 30 18.20 -31.02 -21.88
CA GLU A 30 19.21 -30.00 -21.66
C GLU A 30 20.16 -30.41 -20.53
N VAL A 31 21.46 -30.49 -20.83
CA VAL A 31 22.50 -30.85 -19.87
C VAL A 31 23.49 -29.69 -19.69
N THR A 32 23.86 -29.40 -18.45
CA THR A 32 24.83 -28.35 -18.11
C THR A 32 26.00 -28.95 -17.34
N LEU A 33 27.23 -28.64 -17.77
CA LEU A 33 28.44 -29.06 -17.08
C LEU A 33 28.63 -28.22 -15.81
N ILE A 34 28.63 -28.88 -14.65
CA ILE A 34 28.74 -28.22 -13.34
C ILE A 34 30.12 -28.33 -12.69
N SER A 35 30.95 -29.29 -13.10
CA SER A 35 32.33 -29.45 -12.62
C SER A 35 33.10 -30.48 -13.46
N THR A 36 34.42 -30.36 -13.52
CA THR A 36 35.33 -31.44 -13.93
C THR A 36 36.24 -31.76 -12.74
N GLY A 37 36.73 -32.99 -12.59
CA GLY A 37 37.44 -33.47 -11.39
C GLY A 37 38.49 -32.49 -10.85
N ASP A 38 39.26 -31.88 -11.74
CA ASP A 38 40.35 -30.95 -11.38
C ASP A 38 39.95 -29.47 -11.45
N ASN A 39 38.80 -29.13 -12.02
CA ASN A 39 38.33 -27.74 -12.15
C ASN A 39 36.88 -27.61 -11.70
N ARG A 40 36.69 -27.05 -10.49
CA ARG A 40 35.41 -26.46 -10.09
C ARG A 40 35.28 -25.10 -10.76
N PHE A 41 34.14 -24.82 -11.40
CA PHE A 41 33.86 -23.48 -11.88
C PHE A 41 33.84 -22.51 -10.68
N PRO A 42 34.42 -21.31 -10.82
CA PRO A 42 34.45 -20.36 -9.72
C PRO A 42 33.02 -20.00 -9.32
N SER A 43 32.69 -20.21 -8.04
CA SER A 43 31.41 -19.81 -7.44
C SER A 43 31.26 -18.30 -7.29
N LYS A 44 32.32 -17.54 -7.62
CA LYS A 44 32.39 -16.09 -7.55
C LYS A 44 32.60 -15.54 -8.95
N LEU A 45 31.84 -14.50 -9.28
CA LEU A 45 32.03 -13.71 -10.50
C LEU A 45 33.49 -13.24 -10.57
N LYS A 46 34.11 -13.36 -11.75
CA LYS A 46 35.46 -12.84 -11.98
C LYS A 46 35.41 -11.31 -11.99
N GLY A 47 36.32 -10.67 -11.26
CA GLY A 47 36.42 -9.22 -11.14
C GLY A 47 36.80 -8.83 -9.71
N ASP A 48 37.35 -7.62 -9.55
CA ASP A 48 37.53 -7.07 -8.22
C ASP A 48 36.16 -6.88 -7.56
N ALA A 49 36.05 -7.23 -6.28
CA ALA A 49 34.87 -6.90 -5.52
C ALA A 49 34.64 -5.38 -5.63
N PRO A 50 33.40 -4.91 -5.88
CA PRO A 50 33.12 -3.49 -5.91
C PRO A 50 33.62 -2.90 -4.59
N LYS A 51 34.48 -1.87 -4.68
CA LYS A 51 34.98 -1.18 -3.49
C LYS A 51 33.78 -0.72 -2.69
N LEU A 52 33.69 -1.19 -1.45
CA LEU A 52 32.65 -0.76 -0.53
C LEU A 52 32.73 0.77 -0.43
N ILE A 53 31.61 1.43 -0.67
CA ILE A 53 31.50 2.87 -0.51
C ILE A 53 31.83 3.16 0.96
N PRO A 54 32.81 4.04 1.26
CA PRO A 54 33.17 4.34 2.64
C PRO A 54 31.96 4.89 3.39
N PRO A 55 31.84 4.62 4.70
CA PRO A 55 30.74 5.12 5.50
C PRO A 55 30.71 6.66 5.45
N ILE A 56 29.51 7.22 5.40
CA ILE A 56 29.29 8.67 5.37
C ILE A 56 29.97 9.31 6.59
N PRO A 57 30.77 10.39 6.42
CA PRO A 57 31.37 11.10 7.53
C PRO A 57 30.34 11.53 8.60
N GLN A 58 30.70 11.37 9.87
CA GLN A 58 29.77 11.58 10.99
C GLN A 58 29.19 13.00 11.05
N ASN A 59 30.00 14.01 10.71
CA ASN A 59 29.56 15.40 10.60
C ASN A 59 28.48 15.58 9.53
N LEU A 60 28.67 15.02 8.34
CA LEU A 60 27.69 15.08 7.25
C LEU A 60 26.41 14.33 7.64
N LYS A 61 26.54 13.19 8.32
CA LYS A 61 25.41 12.43 8.85
C LYS A 61 24.59 13.26 9.83
N SER A 62 25.24 13.88 10.83
CA SER A 62 24.59 14.78 11.79
C SER A 62 23.92 15.98 11.11
N GLU A 63 24.56 16.57 10.11
CA GLU A 63 23.99 17.67 9.33
C GLU A 63 22.71 17.24 8.61
N ILE A 64 22.74 16.09 7.91
CA ILE A 64 21.57 15.54 7.22
C ILE A 64 20.42 15.30 8.22
N PHE A 65 20.69 14.67 9.36
CA PHE A 65 19.67 14.44 10.38
C PHE A 65 19.07 15.74 10.92
N SER A 66 19.88 16.78 11.11
CA SER A 66 19.39 18.07 11.60
C SER A 66 18.42 18.77 10.63
N LYS A 67 18.52 18.46 9.33
CA LYS A 67 17.63 19.00 8.28
C LYS A 67 16.31 18.25 8.17
N ILE A 68 16.22 17.04 8.72
CA ILE A 68 14.97 16.27 8.76
C ILE A 68 14.08 16.89 9.84
N LYS A 69 13.17 17.76 9.41
CA LYS A 69 12.17 18.36 10.29
C LYS A 69 10.96 17.46 10.32
N SER A 70 10.54 17.09 11.54
CA SER A 70 9.32 16.33 11.71
C SER A 70 8.17 17.25 12.09
N PRO A 71 7.11 17.31 11.28
CA PRO A 71 5.94 18.12 11.59
C PRO A 71 5.26 17.58 12.84
N ARG A 72 4.93 18.51 13.73
CA ARG A 72 4.14 18.23 14.94
C ARG A 72 2.68 18.00 14.55
N GLY A 73 1.99 17.17 15.33
CA GLY A 73 0.60 16.82 15.09
C GLY A 73 -0.34 18.01 15.31
N ILE A 74 -1.55 17.91 14.77
CA ILE A 74 -2.58 18.97 14.78
C ILE A 74 -3.24 19.12 16.18
N GLY A 75 -2.92 18.24 17.14
CA GLY A 75 -3.37 18.27 18.54
C GLY A 75 -4.87 17.97 18.76
N LYS A 76 -5.72 18.35 17.81
CA LYS A 76 -7.14 18.00 17.77
C LYS A 76 -7.33 16.64 17.13
N GLU A 77 -8.12 15.80 17.78
CA GLU A 77 -8.53 14.51 17.21
C GLU A 77 -9.39 14.73 15.96
N THR A 78 -9.03 14.02 14.89
CA THR A 78 -9.74 14.02 13.62
C THR A 78 -9.99 12.59 13.16
N LEU A 79 -11.22 12.34 12.73
CA LEU A 79 -11.67 11.06 12.23
C LEU A 79 -11.98 11.14 10.75
N PHE A 80 -11.28 10.33 9.97
CA PHE A 80 -11.52 10.12 8.56
C PHE A 80 -12.32 8.84 8.36
N LEU A 81 -13.27 8.89 7.45
CA LEU A 81 -13.97 7.72 6.93
C LEU A 81 -13.58 7.55 5.47
N ARG A 82 -13.11 6.37 5.06
CA ARG A 82 -12.93 6.02 3.64
C ARG A 82 -14.02 5.05 3.22
N ILE A 83 -14.61 5.32 2.06
CA ILE A 83 -15.58 4.45 1.40
C ILE A 83 -15.20 4.27 -0.06
N ASN A 84 -15.77 3.23 -0.67
CA ASN A 84 -15.60 2.98 -2.09
C ASN A 84 -16.88 2.62 -2.85
N ASN A 85 -18.01 2.65 -2.15
CA ASN A 85 -19.35 2.47 -2.68
C ASN A 85 -20.17 3.70 -2.26
N LEU A 86 -20.77 4.39 -3.23
CA LEU A 86 -21.54 5.62 -3.00
C LEU A 86 -22.86 5.39 -2.24
N GLU A 87 -23.33 4.14 -2.14
CA GLU A 87 -24.49 3.76 -1.32
C GLU A 87 -24.27 4.02 0.19
N TRP A 88 -23.03 4.24 0.63
CA TRP A 88 -22.72 4.69 1.97
C TRP A 88 -23.16 6.13 2.25
N LEU A 89 -23.21 7.01 1.24
CA LEU A 89 -23.37 8.45 1.42
C LEU A 89 -24.63 8.85 2.21
N PRO A 90 -25.83 8.26 1.98
CA PRO A 90 -27.02 8.61 2.75
C PRO A 90 -26.94 8.21 4.24
N MET A 91 -25.97 7.37 4.62
CA MET A 91 -25.78 6.87 5.98
C MET A 91 -24.72 7.65 6.77
N ILE A 92 -23.97 8.52 6.11
CA ILE A 92 -22.85 9.28 6.67
C ILE A 92 -23.35 10.62 7.21
N SER A 93 -22.78 11.04 8.35
CA SER A 93 -22.99 12.37 8.92
C SER A 93 -21.68 12.89 9.49
N PHE A 94 -21.33 14.13 9.16
CA PHE A 94 -20.16 14.84 9.69
C PHE A 94 -20.29 15.26 11.16
N GLU A 95 -21.39 14.90 11.83
CA GLU A 95 -21.47 14.93 13.30
C GLU A 95 -20.55 13.85 13.92
N TYR A 96 -20.38 12.72 13.22
CA TYR A 96 -19.64 11.56 13.74
C TYR A 96 -18.23 11.43 13.19
N ILE A 97 -17.94 12.07 12.06
CA ILE A 97 -16.64 12.05 11.38
C ILE A 97 -16.23 13.47 11.00
N ASN A 98 -14.93 13.71 10.82
CA ASN A 98 -14.42 15.03 10.42
C ASN A 98 -14.23 15.14 8.90
N HIS A 99 -13.78 14.05 8.27
CA HIS A 99 -13.48 14.02 6.84
C HIS A 99 -13.98 12.71 6.20
N LEU A 100 -14.40 12.81 4.94
CA LEU A 100 -14.83 11.69 4.11
C LEU A 100 -13.87 11.55 2.93
N ILE A 101 -13.27 10.38 2.77
CA ILE A 101 -12.46 9.99 1.61
C ILE A 101 -13.31 9.07 0.73
N ILE A 102 -13.51 9.45 -0.53
CA ILE A 102 -14.30 8.71 -1.50
C ILE A 102 -13.37 8.13 -2.56
N GLN A 103 -13.29 6.80 -2.63
CA GLN A 103 -12.55 6.11 -3.67
C GLN A 103 -13.51 5.70 -4.80
N LEU A 104 -13.30 6.24 -6.00
CA LEU A 104 -14.14 5.97 -7.17
C LEU A 104 -13.46 5.01 -8.16
N THR A 105 -14.26 4.24 -8.88
CA THR A 105 -13.86 3.57 -10.12
C THR A 105 -13.74 4.58 -11.25
N LYS A 106 -13.07 4.21 -12.34
CA LYS A 106 -12.95 5.07 -13.52
C LYS A 106 -14.32 5.46 -14.09
N THR A 107 -15.26 4.53 -14.10
CA THR A 107 -16.64 4.77 -14.56
C THR A 107 -17.37 5.71 -13.61
N GLU A 108 -17.23 5.54 -12.30
CA GLU A 108 -17.83 6.44 -11.31
C GLU A 108 -17.23 7.84 -11.36
N PHE A 109 -15.92 7.99 -11.64
CA PHE A 109 -15.31 9.30 -11.89
C PHE A 109 -16.00 10.03 -13.04
N ALA A 110 -16.25 9.33 -14.15
CA ALA A 110 -16.85 9.92 -15.35
C ALA A 110 -18.33 10.30 -15.17
N HIS A 111 -19.04 9.62 -14.28
CA HIS A 111 -20.48 9.81 -14.05
C HIS A 111 -20.79 10.26 -12.62
N PHE A 112 -19.85 10.93 -11.98
CA PHE A 112 -20.03 11.37 -10.60
C PHE A 112 -21.17 12.40 -10.52
N ASP A 113 -22.14 12.14 -9.64
CA ASP A 113 -23.26 13.04 -9.43
C ASP A 113 -22.87 14.17 -8.46
N PHE A 114 -22.64 15.37 -9.00
CA PHE A 114 -22.32 16.56 -8.22
C PHE A 114 -23.52 17.16 -7.47
N SER A 115 -24.73 16.61 -7.64
CA SER A 115 -25.95 17.07 -6.94
C SER A 115 -26.22 16.35 -5.61
N LEU A 116 -25.37 15.38 -5.24
CA LEU A 116 -25.52 14.58 -4.03
C LEU A 116 -25.61 15.46 -2.77
N PRO A 117 -26.60 15.26 -1.88
CA PRO A 117 -26.85 16.15 -0.74
C PRO A 117 -25.64 16.38 0.19
N ILE A 118 -24.83 15.35 0.40
CA ILE A 118 -23.62 15.43 1.24
C ILE A 118 -22.58 16.40 0.69
N LEU A 119 -22.59 16.69 -0.62
CA LEU A 119 -21.69 17.64 -1.27
C LEU A 119 -22.09 19.09 -0.99
N ASN A 120 -23.36 19.34 -0.61
CA ASN A 120 -23.83 20.67 -0.20
C ASN A 120 -23.36 21.04 1.22
N GLU A 121 -22.79 20.09 1.95
CA GLU A 121 -22.09 20.39 3.20
C GLU A 121 -20.75 21.09 2.90
N ASP A 122 -19.86 21.12 3.89
CA ASP A 122 -18.54 21.69 3.73
C ASP A 122 -17.67 20.80 2.83
N ALA A 123 -17.54 21.18 1.56
CA ALA A 123 -16.73 20.50 0.55
C ALA A 123 -15.27 20.30 0.98
N SER A 124 -14.74 21.12 1.90
CA SER A 124 -13.40 20.96 2.46
C SER A 124 -13.26 19.68 3.31
N LYS A 125 -14.37 19.06 3.69
CA LYS A 125 -14.38 17.79 4.42
C LYS A 125 -14.33 16.58 3.50
N ILE A 126 -14.53 16.75 2.19
CA ILE A 126 -14.65 15.67 1.22
C ILE A 126 -13.36 15.56 0.40
N TRP A 127 -12.80 14.36 0.36
CA TRP A 127 -11.55 14.05 -0.29
C TRP A 127 -11.77 13.00 -1.36
N ILE A 128 -11.36 13.30 -2.59
CA ILE A 128 -11.46 12.35 -3.70
C ILE A 128 -10.15 11.57 -3.78
N GLU A 129 -10.23 10.25 -3.62
CA GLU A 129 -9.06 9.38 -3.67
C GLU A 129 -8.74 8.91 -5.08
N LEU A 130 -7.51 9.17 -5.53
CA LEU A 130 -7.00 8.71 -6.81
C LEU A 130 -6.68 7.21 -6.73
N PRO A 131 -6.86 6.45 -7.83
CA PRO A 131 -6.56 5.02 -7.84
C PRO A 131 -5.07 4.76 -7.63
N ARG A 132 -4.73 3.57 -7.11
CA ARG A 132 -3.35 3.14 -6.88
C ARG A 132 -2.49 3.15 -8.15
N PHE A 133 -3.11 2.85 -9.28
CA PHE A 133 -2.47 2.78 -10.57
C PHE A 133 -3.28 3.57 -11.59
N ILE A 134 -2.60 4.45 -12.33
CA ILE A 134 -3.14 5.17 -13.48
C ILE A 134 -2.30 4.76 -14.69
N PRO A 135 -2.88 4.05 -15.68
CA PRO A 135 -2.20 3.80 -16.95
C PRO A 135 -1.85 5.10 -17.65
N GLU A 136 -0.74 5.13 -18.39
CA GLU A 136 -0.29 6.32 -19.13
C GLU A 136 -1.37 6.87 -20.07
N LYS A 137 -2.06 5.98 -20.80
CA LYS A 137 -3.18 6.32 -21.69
C LYS A 137 -4.36 7.03 -21.01
N ASP A 138 -4.45 6.94 -19.68
CA ASP A 138 -5.55 7.50 -18.88
C ASP A 138 -5.12 8.78 -18.15
N ILE A 139 -3.87 9.24 -18.30
CA ILE A 139 -3.36 10.45 -17.64
C ILE A 139 -4.22 11.68 -17.98
N ASP A 140 -4.50 11.91 -19.27
CA ASP A 140 -5.27 13.07 -19.70
C ASP A 140 -6.71 13.03 -19.19
N PHE A 141 -7.32 11.84 -19.19
CA PHE A 141 -8.63 11.61 -18.58
C PHE A 141 -8.63 12.05 -17.10
N TYR A 142 -7.61 11.65 -16.32
CA TYR A 142 -7.55 12.04 -14.90
C TYR A 142 -7.27 13.54 -14.72
N LYS A 143 -6.44 14.17 -15.56
CA LYS A 143 -6.23 15.63 -15.48
C LYS A 143 -7.53 16.39 -15.73
N GLU A 144 -8.27 16.01 -16.77
CA GLU A 144 -9.55 16.65 -17.12
C GLU A 144 -10.61 16.45 -16.03
N ILE A 145 -10.75 15.21 -15.53
CA ILE A 145 -11.78 14.92 -14.54
C ILE A 145 -11.48 15.63 -13.21
N LEU A 146 -10.23 15.64 -12.74
CA LEU A 146 -9.86 16.30 -11.48
C LEU A 146 -10.04 17.83 -11.57
N ALA A 147 -9.75 18.42 -12.73
CA ALA A 147 -10.08 19.82 -12.99
C ALA A 147 -11.60 20.06 -12.97
N GLY A 148 -12.41 19.13 -13.47
CA GLY A 148 -13.87 19.15 -13.35
C GLY A 148 -14.34 19.15 -11.89
N PHE A 149 -13.83 18.22 -11.07
CA PHE A 149 -14.14 18.18 -9.63
C PHE A 149 -13.79 19.49 -8.93
N SER A 150 -12.63 20.07 -9.24
CA SER A 150 -12.19 21.36 -8.69
C SER A 150 -13.12 22.52 -9.05
N LYS A 151 -13.61 22.57 -10.30
CA LYS A 151 -14.62 23.56 -10.74
C LYS A 151 -15.94 23.45 -9.97
N HIS A 152 -16.28 22.26 -9.49
CA HIS A 152 -17.44 22.01 -8.62
C HIS A 152 -17.13 22.18 -7.12
N GLY A 153 -15.97 22.72 -6.76
CA GLY A 153 -15.59 23.03 -5.36
C GLY A 153 -14.92 21.87 -4.61
N LEU A 154 -14.80 20.69 -5.22
CA LEU A 154 -14.11 19.53 -4.64
C LEU A 154 -12.60 19.62 -4.95
N ASN A 155 -11.88 20.35 -4.10
CA ASN A 155 -10.47 20.71 -4.29
C ASN A 155 -9.48 19.87 -3.47
N HIS A 156 -9.98 18.83 -2.81
CA HIS A 156 -9.25 18.03 -1.82
C HIS A 156 -9.07 16.60 -2.33
N PHE A 157 -7.82 16.14 -2.42
CA PHE A 157 -7.48 14.87 -3.06
C PHE A 157 -6.60 13.97 -2.18
N SER A 158 -6.87 12.67 -2.17
CA SER A 158 -6.03 11.66 -1.53
C SER A 158 -5.23 10.93 -2.61
N ILE A 159 -3.91 11.13 -2.66
CA ILE A 159 -3.05 10.51 -3.68
C ILE A 159 -2.52 9.15 -3.21
N SER A 160 -2.40 8.22 -4.16
CA SER A 160 -1.84 6.88 -3.94
C SER A 160 -0.37 6.76 -4.30
N HIS A 161 0.16 7.71 -5.06
CA HIS A 161 1.57 7.76 -5.48
C HIS A 161 2.00 9.21 -5.61
N LEU A 162 3.24 9.54 -5.24
CA LEU A 162 3.68 10.94 -5.14
C LEU A 162 3.59 11.69 -6.49
N SER A 163 3.89 11.02 -7.60
CA SER A 163 3.78 11.61 -8.94
C SER A 163 2.35 12.00 -9.33
N GLN A 164 1.32 11.45 -8.68
CA GLN A 164 -0.07 11.82 -8.96
C GLN A 164 -0.38 13.28 -8.59
N LYS A 165 0.46 13.90 -7.76
CA LYS A 165 0.40 15.34 -7.49
C LYS A 165 0.43 16.18 -8.77
N GLU A 166 1.15 15.73 -9.79
CA GLU A 166 1.26 16.41 -11.09
C GLU A 166 -0.04 16.39 -11.91
N LEU A 167 -1.01 15.57 -11.51
CA LEU A 167 -2.34 15.50 -12.12
C LEU A 167 -3.34 16.44 -11.45
N LEU A 168 -3.02 16.97 -10.27
CA LEU A 168 -3.93 17.78 -9.50
C LEU A 168 -4.05 19.19 -10.10
N PRO A 169 -5.26 19.80 -10.06
CA PRO A 169 -5.43 21.17 -10.50
C PRO A 169 -4.64 22.15 -9.62
N GLU A 170 -4.35 23.34 -10.15
CA GLU A 170 -3.67 24.38 -9.40
C GLU A 170 -4.46 24.77 -8.13
N GLY A 171 -3.76 24.94 -7.01
CA GLY A 171 -4.38 25.25 -5.72
C GLY A 171 -5.07 24.06 -5.03
N ALA A 172 -5.05 22.87 -5.64
CA ALA A 172 -5.54 21.66 -5.00
C ALA A 172 -4.79 21.36 -3.70
N VAL A 173 -5.54 20.90 -2.70
CA VAL A 173 -4.99 20.39 -1.44
C VAL A 173 -4.92 18.88 -1.54
N PHE A 174 -3.83 18.29 -1.07
CA PHE A 174 -3.68 16.85 -1.11
C PHE A 174 -3.17 16.25 0.19
N GLY A 175 -3.67 15.05 0.50
CA GLY A 175 -3.12 14.13 1.48
C GLY A 175 -2.66 12.87 0.76
N THR A 176 -1.97 11.99 1.47
CA THR A 176 -1.55 10.69 0.90
C THR A 176 -2.36 9.56 1.49
N ASN A 177 -2.50 8.45 0.77
CA ASN A 177 -2.93 7.18 1.33
C ASN A 177 -1.74 6.25 1.65
N GLU A 178 -2.06 5.07 2.19
CA GLU A 178 -1.09 4.07 2.65
C GLU A 178 -0.10 3.59 1.58
N ASN A 179 -0.43 3.77 0.29
CA ASN A 179 0.37 3.26 -0.84
C ASN A 179 1.55 4.19 -1.21
N VAL A 180 1.67 5.37 -0.60
CA VAL A 180 2.86 6.22 -0.75
C VAL A 180 4.05 5.70 0.07
N TYR A 181 3.82 4.74 0.98
CA TYR A 181 4.86 4.00 1.70
C TYR A 181 5.85 4.86 2.52
N CYS A 182 5.32 5.65 3.46
CA CYS A 182 6.14 6.44 4.38
C CYS A 182 6.48 5.68 5.67
N TYR A 183 7.70 5.16 5.78
CA TYR A 183 8.16 4.38 6.95
C TYR A 183 9.08 5.13 7.93
N ASN A 184 9.63 6.28 7.54
CA ASN A 184 10.60 7.01 8.37
C ASN A 184 10.48 8.53 8.23
N ASP A 185 11.18 9.26 9.10
CA ASP A 185 11.12 10.73 9.13
C ASP A 185 11.68 11.40 7.87
N ALA A 186 12.63 10.78 7.16
CA ALA A 186 13.16 11.34 5.91
C ALA A 186 12.10 11.33 4.80
N ALA A 187 11.40 10.20 4.64
CA ALA A 187 10.26 10.08 3.72
C ALA A 187 9.12 11.03 4.12
N ALA A 188 8.85 11.15 5.42
CA ALA A 188 7.83 12.07 5.92
C ALA A 188 8.17 13.53 5.60
N ASN A 189 9.43 13.93 5.80
CA ASN A 189 9.89 15.28 5.49
C ASN A 189 9.80 15.60 3.99
N LEU A 190 10.10 14.63 3.11
CA LEU A 190 9.89 14.78 1.66
C LEU A 190 8.42 15.06 1.34
N ILE A 191 7.52 14.20 1.81
CA ILE A 191 6.08 14.28 1.49
C ILE A 191 5.46 15.59 2.02
N ILE A 192 5.87 16.04 3.21
CA ILE A 192 5.40 17.30 3.79
C ILE A 192 6.05 18.50 3.08
N GLY A 193 7.31 18.38 2.65
CA GLY A 193 7.97 19.37 1.79
C GLY A 193 7.21 19.57 0.47
N GLU A 194 6.58 18.52 -0.05
CA GLU A 194 5.67 18.58 -1.18
C GLU A 194 4.31 19.22 -0.85
N LYS A 195 4.09 19.67 0.39
CA LYS A 195 2.89 20.33 0.94
C LYS A 195 1.69 19.40 1.16
N ALA A 196 1.92 18.11 1.39
CA ALA A 196 0.85 17.21 1.79
C ALA A 196 0.23 17.64 3.14
N THR A 197 -1.10 17.63 3.24
CA THR A 197 -1.83 17.96 4.48
C THR A 197 -1.64 16.90 5.56
N TRP A 198 -1.55 15.63 5.18
CA TRP A 198 -1.21 14.52 6.07
C TRP A 198 -0.51 13.39 5.32
N ILE A 199 0.09 12.49 6.10
CA ILE A 199 0.66 11.24 5.61
C ILE A 199 -0.19 10.08 6.13
N THR A 200 -0.68 9.18 5.28
CA THR A 200 -1.31 7.95 5.80
C THR A 200 -0.26 6.89 6.08
N SER A 201 -0.30 6.30 7.27
CA SER A 201 0.61 5.21 7.63
C SER A 201 0.38 4.00 6.71
N PRO A 202 1.44 3.36 6.20
CA PRO A 202 1.34 2.05 5.55
C PRO A 202 0.67 1.03 6.47
N PHE A 203 -0.03 0.05 5.90
CA PHE A 203 -0.71 -0.99 6.67
C PHE A 203 0.26 -1.93 7.39
N GLU A 204 1.44 -2.12 6.82
CA GLU A 204 2.51 -2.97 7.35
C GLU A 204 3.32 -2.28 8.45
N ASN A 205 3.06 -1.00 8.72
CA ASN A 205 3.76 -0.27 9.76
C ASN A 205 3.34 -0.77 11.15
N ASP A 206 4.29 -0.82 12.07
CA ASP A 206 4.06 -1.30 13.42
C ASP A 206 4.13 -0.16 14.46
N MET A 207 3.69 -0.47 15.67
CA MET A 207 3.65 0.47 16.77
C MET A 207 5.04 0.94 17.19
N GLU A 208 6.06 0.09 17.11
CA GLU A 208 7.42 0.43 17.51
C GLU A 208 8.01 1.47 16.55
N ASN A 209 7.90 1.22 15.25
CA ASN A 209 8.35 2.13 14.21
C ASN A 209 7.59 3.47 14.24
N LEU A 210 6.26 3.44 14.42
CA LEU A 210 5.47 4.67 14.60
C LEU A 210 5.95 5.49 15.79
N PHE A 211 6.21 4.86 16.93
CA PHE A 211 6.62 5.57 18.15
C PHE A 211 8.05 6.08 18.07
N ALA A 212 8.94 5.36 17.39
CA ALA A 212 10.32 5.75 17.15
C ALA A 212 10.43 6.95 16.18
N GLY A 213 9.53 7.07 15.21
CA GLY A 213 9.47 8.23 14.33
C GLY A 213 9.11 9.51 15.08
N ASN A 214 9.48 10.67 14.54
CA ASN A 214 9.18 11.99 15.11
C ASN A 214 7.98 12.67 14.44
N CYS A 215 7.60 12.26 13.23
CA CYS A 215 6.43 12.81 12.55
C CYS A 215 5.14 12.43 13.29
N ARG A 216 4.28 13.41 13.58
CA ARG A 216 2.96 13.21 14.22
C ARG A 216 1.79 13.64 13.34
N ASN A 217 2.07 14.20 12.17
CA ASN A 217 1.07 14.50 11.15
C ASN A 217 0.74 13.26 10.30
N ILE A 218 0.40 12.16 10.98
CA ILE A 218 0.16 10.84 10.37
C ILE A 218 -1.30 10.43 10.61
N LEU A 219 -2.01 10.12 9.53
CA LEU A 219 -3.31 9.47 9.52
C LEU A 219 -3.12 7.96 9.70
N ILE A 220 -3.59 7.43 10.82
CA ILE A 220 -3.41 6.01 11.16
C ILE A 220 -4.66 5.22 10.75
N PRO A 221 -4.55 4.21 9.87
CA PRO A 221 -5.63 3.25 9.62
C PRO A 221 -5.95 2.43 10.86
N MET A 222 -7.17 2.54 11.37
CA MET A 222 -7.61 1.92 12.63
C MET A 222 -8.56 0.74 12.42
N PHE A 223 -9.28 0.72 11.31
CA PHE A 223 -10.14 -0.39 10.89
C PHE A 223 -10.09 -0.46 9.37
N TYR A 224 -9.60 -1.57 8.81
CA TYR A 224 -9.39 -1.69 7.37
C TYR A 224 -9.24 -3.14 6.93
N TYR A 225 -9.29 -3.37 5.63
CA TYR A 225 -8.97 -4.65 5.00
C TYR A 225 -7.69 -4.49 4.15
N PRO A 226 -6.55 -5.07 4.56
CA PRO A 226 -5.32 -4.94 3.81
C PRO A 226 -5.47 -5.60 2.43
N ARG A 227 -5.01 -4.90 1.39
CA ARG A 227 -5.00 -5.40 0.02
C ARG A 227 -3.77 -6.28 -0.16
N LEU A 228 -3.90 -7.57 0.17
CA LEU A 228 -2.82 -8.57 0.17
C LEU A 228 -2.29 -8.86 -1.25
N PHE A 229 -3.15 -8.70 -2.25
CA PHE A 229 -2.77 -8.83 -3.65
C PHE A 229 -3.47 -7.77 -4.49
N TYR A 230 -2.73 -7.18 -5.43
CA TYR A 230 -3.21 -6.17 -6.36
C TYR A 230 -2.57 -6.39 -7.73
N SER A 231 -3.36 -6.85 -8.71
CA SER A 231 -2.82 -7.26 -10.02
C SER A 231 -3.71 -6.85 -11.18
N ARG A 232 -3.08 -6.57 -12.32
CA ARG A 232 -3.75 -6.40 -13.63
C ARG A 232 -4.11 -7.74 -14.27
N GLN A 233 -3.51 -8.83 -13.81
CA GLN A 233 -3.79 -10.16 -14.31
C GLN A 233 -4.98 -10.73 -13.53
N PRO A 234 -6.08 -11.08 -14.22
CA PRO A 234 -7.22 -11.69 -13.55
C PRO A 234 -6.82 -13.04 -12.99
N VAL A 235 -7.02 -13.23 -11.69
CA VAL A 235 -6.86 -14.53 -11.05
C VAL A 235 -8.12 -15.35 -11.34
N LYS A 236 -8.00 -16.42 -12.14
CA LYS A 236 -9.10 -17.37 -12.35
C LYS A 236 -9.25 -18.20 -11.08
N LEU A 237 -10.44 -18.13 -10.46
CA LEU A 237 -10.77 -18.91 -9.27
C LEU A 237 -11.83 -19.93 -9.63
N GLU A 238 -11.58 -21.20 -9.31
CA GLU A 238 -12.62 -22.21 -9.32
C GLU A 238 -13.50 -22.02 -8.07
N ASN A 239 -14.81 -21.89 -8.26
CA ASN A 239 -15.82 -21.74 -7.19
C ASN A 239 -15.64 -20.52 -6.25
N ASN A 240 -14.93 -19.46 -6.68
CA ASN A 240 -14.67 -18.25 -5.87
C ASN A 240 -14.01 -18.51 -4.49
N ASN A 241 -13.44 -19.71 -4.27
CA ASN A 241 -12.73 -20.01 -3.04
C ASN A 241 -11.26 -19.60 -3.19
N PHE A 242 -10.84 -18.59 -2.43
CA PHE A 242 -9.45 -18.20 -2.30
C PHE A 242 -9.05 -18.28 -0.83
N SER A 243 -8.12 -19.18 -0.49
CA SER A 243 -7.66 -19.43 0.88
C SER A 243 -6.22 -19.90 0.91
N ASP A 244 -5.53 -19.65 2.02
CA ASP A 244 -4.31 -20.35 2.40
C ASP A 244 -4.65 -21.43 3.44
N ASP A 245 -3.63 -22.06 4.05
CA ASP A 245 -3.82 -23.12 5.06
C ASP A 245 -4.59 -22.65 6.31
N LYS A 246 -4.66 -21.33 6.56
CA LYS A 246 -5.13 -20.73 7.83
C LYS A 246 -6.29 -19.76 7.65
N ASN A 247 -6.46 -19.16 6.48
CA ASN A 247 -7.25 -17.98 6.24
C ASN A 247 -8.03 -18.09 4.93
N LYS A 248 -9.21 -17.47 4.93
CA LYS A 248 -10.03 -17.26 3.74
C LYS A 248 -9.95 -15.80 3.32
N TYR A 249 -10.11 -15.59 2.02
CA TYR A 249 -9.98 -14.29 1.39
C TYR A 249 -11.19 -13.99 0.52
N ARG A 250 -11.41 -12.69 0.29
CA ARG A 250 -12.37 -12.18 -0.68
C ARG A 250 -11.61 -11.60 -1.86
N VAL A 251 -12.13 -11.87 -3.05
CA VAL A 251 -11.53 -11.40 -4.31
C VAL A 251 -12.51 -10.47 -4.99
N PHE A 252 -12.03 -9.29 -5.36
CA PHE A 252 -12.78 -8.24 -6.02
C PHE A 252 -12.12 -7.91 -7.35
N ILE A 253 -12.92 -7.56 -8.36
CA ILE A 253 -12.43 -6.98 -9.61
C ILE A 253 -12.87 -5.52 -9.64
N ARG A 254 -11.91 -4.60 -9.70
CA ARG A 254 -12.19 -3.17 -9.68
C ARG A 254 -11.25 -2.41 -10.60
N ASN A 255 -11.80 -1.61 -11.53
CA ASN A 255 -11.01 -0.94 -12.58
C ASN A 255 -10.13 -1.91 -13.39
N GLY A 256 -10.62 -3.14 -13.62
CA GLY A 256 -9.85 -4.20 -14.27
C GLY A 256 -8.69 -4.75 -13.42
N MET A 257 -8.62 -4.41 -12.13
CA MET A 257 -7.64 -4.91 -11.19
C MET A 257 -8.25 -5.97 -10.29
N THR A 258 -7.57 -7.11 -10.16
CA THR A 258 -7.87 -8.08 -9.12
C THR A 258 -7.31 -7.59 -7.78
N VAL A 259 -8.19 -7.48 -6.80
CA VAL A 259 -7.87 -7.08 -5.43
C VAL A 259 -8.25 -8.22 -4.50
N VAL A 260 -7.29 -8.71 -3.72
CA VAL A 260 -7.53 -9.73 -2.70
C VAL A 260 -7.39 -9.13 -1.31
N VAL A 261 -8.36 -9.39 -0.45
CA VAL A 261 -8.38 -8.94 0.95
C VAL A 261 -8.75 -10.09 1.89
N PRO A 262 -8.36 -10.03 3.17
CA PRO A 262 -8.83 -11.02 4.15
C PRO A 262 -10.35 -10.98 4.35
N GLN A 263 -10.92 -12.09 4.80
CA GLN A 263 -12.35 -12.13 5.15
C GLN A 263 -12.67 -11.32 6.42
N ILE A 264 -11.73 -11.25 7.36
CA ILE A 264 -11.86 -10.46 8.60
C ILE A 264 -10.99 -9.20 8.53
N PRO A 265 -11.44 -8.08 9.12
CA PRO A 265 -10.70 -6.83 9.08
C PRO A 265 -9.50 -6.84 10.04
N VAL A 266 -8.59 -5.90 9.82
CA VAL A 266 -7.64 -5.46 10.82
C VAL A 266 -8.32 -4.41 11.70
N SER A 267 -8.17 -4.52 13.01
CA SER A 267 -8.70 -3.55 13.98
C SER A 267 -7.62 -3.16 14.99
N LEU A 268 -7.30 -1.88 15.00
CA LEU A 268 -6.37 -1.23 15.93
C LEU A 268 -7.12 -0.30 16.90
N LEU A 269 -8.44 -0.32 16.90
CA LEU A 269 -9.32 0.58 17.68
C LEU A 269 -8.95 0.62 19.17
N GLN A 270 -8.59 -0.52 19.76
CA GLN A 270 -8.14 -0.66 21.14
C GLN A 270 -6.85 0.12 21.47
N TYR A 271 -6.06 0.48 20.47
CA TYR A 271 -4.83 1.23 20.65
C TYR A 271 -5.02 2.73 20.53
N LYS A 272 -6.24 3.23 20.27
CA LYS A 272 -6.53 4.66 20.08
C LYS A 272 -6.00 5.52 21.23
N THR A 273 -6.33 5.22 22.49
CA THR A 273 -5.80 5.95 23.65
C THR A 273 -4.27 5.98 23.69
N LYS A 274 -3.61 4.85 23.42
CA LYS A 274 -2.15 4.75 23.43
C LYS A 274 -1.51 5.58 22.31
N LEU A 275 -2.07 5.54 21.11
CA LEU A 275 -1.65 6.34 19.97
C LEU A 275 -1.82 7.84 20.26
N THR A 276 -2.96 8.25 20.84
CA THR A 276 -3.22 9.63 21.26
C THR A 276 -2.22 10.12 22.30
N GLN A 277 -1.87 9.30 23.29
CA GLN A 277 -0.84 9.63 24.29
C GLN A 277 0.54 9.84 23.67
N GLN A 278 0.82 9.19 22.53
CA GLN A 278 2.05 9.38 21.76
C GLN A 278 1.98 10.56 20.77
N GLY A 279 0.88 11.31 20.73
CA GLY A 279 0.71 12.50 19.89
C GLY A 279 0.08 12.24 18.51
N PHE A 280 -0.46 11.04 18.27
CA PHE A 280 -1.21 10.75 17.06
C PHE A 280 -2.69 11.07 17.24
N HIS A 281 -3.19 11.97 16.40
CA HIS A 281 -4.55 12.51 16.53
C HIS A 281 -5.40 12.34 15.28
N GLN A 282 -4.89 11.70 14.23
CA GLN A 282 -5.62 11.50 12.98
C GLN A 282 -5.85 10.00 12.78
N PHE A 283 -7.11 9.60 12.70
CA PHE A 283 -7.51 8.19 12.61
C PHE A 283 -8.39 7.95 11.40
N LEU A 284 -8.16 6.84 10.71
CA LEU A 284 -8.91 6.43 9.53
C LEU A 284 -9.71 5.16 9.81
N LEU A 285 -11.01 5.19 9.51
CA LEU A 285 -11.84 4.01 9.37
C LEU A 285 -12.08 3.77 7.88
N ASP A 286 -11.61 2.65 7.36
CA ASP A 286 -11.74 2.27 5.95
C ASP A 286 -12.81 1.18 5.80
N LEU A 287 -13.95 1.57 5.25
CA LEU A 287 -15.10 0.70 4.97
C LEU A 287 -15.17 0.27 3.50
N SER A 288 -14.08 0.45 2.73
CA SER A 288 -14.04 0.13 1.29
C SER A 288 -14.28 -1.35 0.94
N PHE A 289 -14.33 -2.25 1.91
CA PHE A 289 -14.64 -3.65 1.67
C PHE A 289 -15.75 -4.15 2.61
N GLU A 290 -16.53 -3.22 3.16
CA GLU A 290 -17.73 -3.48 3.94
C GLU A 290 -18.97 -3.18 3.10
N GLU A 291 -20.01 -3.99 3.30
CA GLU A 291 -21.32 -3.70 2.73
C GLU A 291 -21.93 -2.47 3.40
N PRO A 292 -22.56 -1.55 2.63
CA PRO A 292 -23.24 -0.36 3.15
C PRO A 292 -24.21 -0.68 4.29
N SER A 293 -23.88 -0.17 5.49
CA SER A 293 -24.68 -0.41 6.68
C SER A 293 -24.45 0.65 7.75
N LYS A 294 -25.51 1.41 8.06
CA LYS A 294 -25.53 2.39 9.15
C LYS A 294 -25.14 1.76 10.49
N ASN A 295 -25.52 0.49 10.72
CA ASN A 295 -25.19 -0.25 11.92
C ASN A 295 -23.68 -0.57 11.99
N THR A 296 -23.07 -0.97 10.87
CA THR A 296 -21.62 -1.21 10.80
C THR A 296 -20.85 0.07 11.08
N LEU A 297 -21.19 1.18 10.42
CA LEU A 297 -20.55 2.48 10.67
C LEU A 297 -20.66 2.90 12.15
N LYS A 298 -21.88 2.88 12.70
CA LYS A 298 -22.13 3.24 14.11
C LYS A 298 -21.34 2.35 15.07
N LYS A 299 -21.29 1.04 14.82
CA LYS A 299 -20.54 0.07 15.63
C LYS A 299 -19.05 0.40 15.66
N VAL A 300 -18.43 0.60 14.50
CA VAL A 300 -16.99 0.86 14.39
C VAL A 300 -16.63 2.21 15.02
N VAL A 301 -17.39 3.27 14.73
CA VAL A 301 -17.18 4.60 15.34
C VAL A 301 -17.32 4.55 16.86
N THR A 302 -18.34 3.86 17.38
CA THR A 302 -18.55 3.74 18.83
C THR A 302 -17.38 3.01 19.50
N LYS A 303 -16.89 1.93 18.89
CA LYS A 303 -15.74 1.18 19.39
C LYS A 303 -14.44 1.98 19.35
N LEU A 304 -14.22 2.78 18.30
CA LEU A 304 -13.09 3.72 18.25
C LEU A 304 -13.13 4.70 19.42
N LYS A 305 -14.29 5.33 19.66
CA LYS A 305 -14.48 6.29 20.76
C LYS A 305 -14.20 5.68 22.13
N ARG A 306 -14.55 4.41 22.32
CA ARG A 306 -14.31 3.66 23.56
C ARG A 306 -12.92 3.03 23.65
N SER A 307 -12.10 3.13 22.60
CA SER A 307 -10.84 2.38 22.49
C SER A 307 -11.03 0.88 22.75
N GLU A 308 -12.00 0.28 22.08
CA GLU A 308 -12.31 -1.15 22.18
C GLU A 308 -12.06 -1.86 20.85
N ALA A 309 -11.61 -3.12 20.91
CA ALA A 309 -11.45 -3.94 19.71
C ALA A 309 -12.80 -4.19 19.01
N ALA A 310 -12.82 -4.10 17.68
CA ALA A 310 -13.90 -4.69 16.88
C ALA A 310 -13.65 -6.19 16.74
N GLN A 311 -14.69 -7.02 16.88
CA GLN A 311 -14.58 -8.47 16.71
C GLN A 311 -15.64 -8.95 15.71
N PRO A 312 -15.31 -9.95 14.86
CA PRO A 312 -13.98 -10.57 14.71
C PRO A 312 -12.97 -9.63 14.02
N SER A 313 -11.69 -9.65 14.43
CA SER A 313 -10.61 -8.90 13.75
C SER A 313 -9.21 -9.44 14.07
N THR A 314 -8.21 -8.97 13.35
CA THR A 314 -6.78 -9.19 13.66
C THR A 314 -6.06 -7.86 13.94
N THR A 315 -4.80 -7.93 14.39
CA THR A 315 -3.94 -6.74 14.56
C THR A 315 -2.82 -6.64 13.53
N PHE A 316 -2.76 -7.53 12.54
CA PHE A 316 -1.78 -7.50 11.43
C PHE A 316 -0.34 -7.17 11.85
N ASN A 317 0.21 -7.93 12.81
CA ASN A 317 1.55 -7.74 13.37
C ASN A 317 1.85 -6.36 14.00
N PHE A 318 0.86 -5.46 14.14
CA PHE A 318 1.05 -4.09 14.64
C PHE A 318 1.77 -4.00 16.00
N LYS A 319 1.57 -4.98 16.89
CA LYS A 319 2.25 -5.04 18.19
C LYS A 319 3.57 -5.84 18.16
N LEU A 320 3.65 -6.88 17.32
CA LEU A 320 4.76 -7.83 17.34
C LEU A 320 5.93 -7.39 16.44
N GLY A 321 5.66 -6.45 15.52
CA GLY A 321 6.58 -6.11 14.43
C GLY A 321 6.64 -7.22 13.38
N MET A 322 7.33 -6.95 12.27
CA MET A 322 7.72 -8.01 11.34
C MET A 322 8.93 -8.75 11.94
N ARG A 323 8.67 -9.83 12.68
CA ARG A 323 9.71 -10.74 13.20
C ARG A 323 9.81 -12.00 12.35
#